data_AF-A0A929X7P7-F1
#
_entry.id   AF-A0A929X7P7-F1
#
_cell.length_a   1.000
_cell.length_b   1.000
_cell.length_c   1.000
_cell.angle_alpha   90.00
_cell.angle_beta   90.00
_cell.angle_gamma   90.00
#
_symmetry.space_group_name_H-M   'P 1'
#
loop_
_entity.id
_entity.type
_entity.pdbx_description
1 polymer ?
#
loop_
_entity_poly.entity_id
_entity_poly.type
_entity_poly.pdbx_seq_one_letter_code
_entity_poly.pdbx_strand_id
1 'polypeptide(L)' 'FELISKLKAKFVLISFNSEGFIAREEFSQNLAKLGEVQILEQKYNAFRGSRNLASRPTHVSELLYVLKKA' A
#
# COMPACT_ATOMS: atom_id res chain seq x y z
N PHE A 1 -2.61 11.35 -4.03
CA PHE A 1 -1.66 11.44 -5.15
C PHE A 1 -0.96 12.79 -5.28
N GLU A 2 -1.65 13.91 -5.06
CA GLU A 2 -1.04 15.25 -5.11
C GLU A 2 0.20 15.40 -4.22
N LEU A 3 0.15 14.89 -2.98
CA LEU A 3 1.31 14.87 -2.07
C LEU A 3 2.53 14.18 -2.71
N ILE A 4 2.33 12.99 -3.27
CA ILE A 4 3.39 12.19 -3.92
C ILE A 4 3.94 12.95 -5.13
N SER A 5 3.07 13.60 -5.92
CA SER A 5 3.47 14.43 -7.07
C SER A 5 4.37 15.60 -6.65
N LYS A 6 3.98 16.34 -5.60
CA LYS A 6 4.73 17.51 -5.09
C LYS A 6 5.99 17.15 -4.28
N LEU A 7 6.10 15.90 -3.81
CA LEU A 7 7.22 15.45 -2.98
C LEU A 7 8.54 15.49 -3.76
N LYS A 8 9.57 16.15 -3.21
CA LYS A 8 10.93 16.14 -3.78
C LYS A 8 11.65 14.84 -3.42
N ALA A 9 11.34 13.77 -4.14
CA ALA A 9 11.97 12.46 -3.98
C ALA A 9 12.09 11.75 -5.33
N LYS A 10 13.17 10.97 -5.53
CA LYS A 10 13.33 10.11 -6.71
C LYS A 10 12.58 8.78 -6.57
N PHE A 11 12.56 8.25 -5.35
CA PHE A 11 11.84 7.02 -4.99
C PHE A 11 10.89 7.31 -3.84
N VAL A 12 9.70 6.72 -3.90
CA VAL A 12 8.69 6.78 -2.84
C VAL A 12 8.28 5.34 -2.51
N LEU A 13 8.50 4.94 -1.26
CA LEU A 13 8.00 3.69 -0.73
C LEU A 13 6.70 3.96 0.01
N ILE A 14 5.63 3.22 -0.33
CA ILE A 14 4.31 3.37 0.26
C ILE A 14 3.89 2.02 0.81
N SER A 15 3.71 1.93 2.12
CA SER A 15 3.03 0.79 2.75
C SER A 15 1.52 1.03 2.73
N PHE A 16 0.78 0.06 2.22
CA PHE A 16 -0.67 0.07 2.17
C PHE A 16 -1.22 -1.30 2.57
N ASN A 17 -2.10 -1.35 3.57
CA ASN A 17 -2.71 -2.60 4.03
C ASN A 17 -3.83 -3.05 3.08
N SER A 18 -4.04 -4.37 2.95
CA SER A 18 -5.12 -4.97 2.15
C SER A 18 -6.55 -4.63 2.60
N GLU A 19 -6.77 -4.16 3.83
CA GLU A 19 -8.06 -3.71 4.37
C GLU A 19 -8.35 -2.22 4.07
N GLY A 20 -7.51 -1.56 3.28
CA GLY A 20 -7.66 -0.15 2.91
C GLY A 20 -8.89 0.15 2.05
N PHE A 21 -9.24 1.44 1.96
CA PHE A 21 -10.43 1.91 1.25
C PHE A 21 -10.31 2.01 -0.28
N ILE A 22 -9.09 1.87 -0.82
CA ILE A 22 -8.82 1.98 -2.26
C ILE A 22 -8.36 0.62 -2.77
N ALA A 23 -8.94 0.17 -3.89
CA ALA A 23 -8.55 -1.07 -4.52
C ALA A 23 -7.09 -1.04 -5.00
N ARG A 24 -6.40 -2.18 -4.92
CA ARG A 24 -5.00 -2.32 -5.35
C ARG A 24 -4.79 -1.83 -6.78
N GLU A 25 -5.68 -2.23 -7.69
CA GLU A 25 -5.60 -1.93 -9.12
C GLU A 25 -5.75 -0.44 -9.36
N GLU A 26 -6.73 0.19 -8.72
CA GLU A 26 -6.96 1.63 -8.80
C GLU A 26 -5.75 2.42 -8.24
N PHE A 27 -5.21 2.00 -7.09
CA PHE A 27 -4.05 2.65 -6.51
C PHE A 27 -2.82 2.54 -7.40
N SER A 28 -2.58 1.34 -7.96
CA SER A 28 -1.47 1.06 -8.88
C SER A 28 -1.55 1.90 -10.15
N GLN A 29 -2.73 1.98 -10.77
CA GLN A 29 -2.96 2.78 -11.98
C GLN A 29 -2.71 4.27 -11.74
N ASN A 30 -3.11 4.79 -10.58
CA ASN A 30 -2.88 6.19 -10.24
C ASN A 30 -1.40 6.49 -9.93
N LEU A 31 -0.67 5.57 -9.29
CA LEU A 31 0.78 5.71 -9.10
C LEU A 31 1.55 5.61 -10.43
N ALA A 32 1.12 4.74 -11.35
CA ALA A 32 1.76 4.57 -12.66
C ALA A 32 1.74 5.85 -13.52
N LYS A 33 0.79 6.77 -13.26
CA LYS A 33 0.76 8.10 -13.88
C LYS A 33 1.90 9.02 -13.40
N LEU A 34 2.55 8.68 -12.29
CA LEU A 34 3.62 9.47 -11.66
C LEU A 34 5.02 8.88 -11.88
N GLY A 35 5.12 7.72 -12.53
CA GLY A 35 6.38 7.03 -12.79
C GLY A 35 6.24 5.51 -12.81
N GLU A 36 7.38 4.82 -12.72
CA GLU A 36 7.46 3.36 -12.73
C GLU A 36 7.12 2.79 -11.34
N VAL A 37 6.20 1.82 -11.28
CA VAL A 37 5.70 1.25 -10.02
C VAL A 37 6.01 -0.22 -9.97
N GLN A 38 6.65 -0.64 -8.88
CA GLN A 38 6.81 -2.03 -8.49
C GLN A 38 6.00 -2.30 -7.22
N ILE A 39 5.31 -3.44 -7.16
CA ILE A 39 4.53 -3.84 -5.99
C ILE A 39 5.17 -5.08 -5.39
N LEU A 40 5.48 -5.00 -4.10
CA LEU A 40 5.91 -6.12 -3.28
C LEU A 40 4.78 -6.47 -2.32
N GLU A 41 4.49 -7.75 -2.17
CA GLU A 41 3.45 -8.23 -1.26
C GLU A 41 4.11 -9.01 -0.12
N GLN A 42 3.79 -8.63 1.12
CA GLN A 42 4.31 -9.29 2.30
C GLN A 42 3.15 -9.66 3.23
N LYS A 43 3.08 -10.93 3.63
CA LYS A 43 2.09 -11.38 4.61
C LYS A 43 2.60 -11.11 6.03
N TYR A 44 1.72 -10.56 6.86
CA TYR A 44 1.95 -10.35 8.29
C TYR A 44 0.81 -10.94 9.11
N ASN A 45 1.11 -11.26 10.37
CA ASN A 45 0.07 -11.53 11.35
C ASN A 45 -0.74 -10.25 11.57
N ALA A 46 -2.06 -10.34 11.49
CA ALA A 46 -2.94 -9.22 11.82
C ALA A 46 -2.69 -8.79 13.28
N PHE A 47 -2.57 -7.49 13.53
CA PHE A 47 -2.41 -6.98 14.90
C PHE A 47 -3.68 -7.22 15.70
N ARG A 48 -3.58 -8.02 16.77
CA ARG A 48 -4.72 -8.48 17.58
C ARG A 48 -4.89 -7.71 18.90
N GLY A 49 -4.88 -6.38 18.82
CA GLY A 49 -4.99 -5.49 19.98
C GLY A 49 -6.40 -5.31 20.57
N SER A 50 -7.44 -5.92 19.99
CA SER A 50 -8.84 -5.79 20.43
C SER A 50 -9.48 -7.15 20.69
N ARG A 51 -10.27 -7.26 21.76
CA ARG A 51 -10.93 -8.51 22.18
C ARG A 51 -12.11 -8.93 21.28
N ASN A 52 -12.53 -8.07 20.34
CA ASN A 52 -13.64 -8.32 19.40
C ASN A 52 -13.16 -8.81 18.02
N LEU A 53 -12.07 -9.58 17.96
CA LEU A 53 -11.43 -10.02 16.70
C LEU A 53 -11.67 -11.50 16.34
N ALA A 54 -12.56 -12.20 17.05
CA ALA A 54 -12.77 -13.64 16.86
C ALA A 54 -13.19 -14.03 15.42
N SER A 55 -13.78 -13.11 14.66
CA SER A 55 -14.25 -13.32 13.29
C SER A 55 -13.34 -12.73 12.20
N ARG A 56 -12.16 -12.18 12.55
CA ARG A 56 -11.26 -11.57 11.56
C ARG A 56 -10.19 -12.52 11.03
N PRO A 57 -9.70 -12.32 9.79
CA PRO A 57 -8.55 -13.05 9.27
C PRO A 57 -7.33 -12.91 10.20
N THR A 58 -6.58 -14.00 10.37
CA THR A 58 -5.36 -14.03 11.21
C THR A 58 -4.16 -13.37 10.55
N HIS A 59 -4.25 -13.10 9.24
CA HIS A 59 -3.19 -12.54 8.43
C HIS A 59 -3.72 -11.33 7.64
N VAL A 60 -2.86 -10.34 7.46
CA VAL A 60 -3.06 -9.23 6.52
C VAL A 60 -1.94 -9.25 5.50
N SER A 61 -2.25 -8.93 4.25
CA SER A 61 -1.24 -8.66 3.23
C SER A 61 -0.92 -7.17 3.26
N GLU A 62 0.34 -6.82 3.49
CA GLU A 62 0.85 -5.49 3.20
C GLU A 62 1.26 -5.43 1.72
N LEU A 63 0.83 -4.38 1.05
CA LEU A 63 1.26 -4.03 -0.28
C LEU A 63 2.26 -2.88 -0.15
N LEU A 64 3.51 -3.14 -0.51
CA LEU A 64 4.57 -2.16 -0.58
C LEU A 64 4.71 -1.69 -2.03
N TYR A 65 4.35 -0.43 -2.28
CA TYR A 65 4.51 0.19 -3.58
C TYR A 65 5.83 0.95 -3.62
N VAL A 66 6.73 0.55 -4.51
CA VAL A 66 7.95 1.26 -4.83
C VAL A 66 7.70 2.06 -6.10
N LEU A 67 7.52 3.36 -5.95
CA LEU A 67 7.40 4.30 -7.07
C LEU A 67 8.74 4.95 -7.35
N LYS A 68 9.27 4.75 -8.56
CA LYS A 68 10.33 5.58 -9.13
C LYS A 68 9.68 6.71 -9.91
N LYS A 69 9.76 7.93 -9.39
CA LYS A 69 9.13 9.10 -9.99
C LYS A 69 9.80 9.47 -11.31
N ALA A 70 8.98 9.84 -12.30
CA ALA A 70 9.42 10.36 -13.59
C ALA A 70 10.07 11.75 -13.48
#